data_AF-A0A945A5C2-F1
#
_entry.id   AF-A0A945A5C2-F1
#
_cell.length_a   1.000
_cell.length_b   1.000
_cell.length_c   1.000
_cell.angle_alpha   90.00
_cell.angle_beta   90.00
_cell.angle_gamma   90.00
#
_symmetry.space_group_name_H-M   'P 1'
#
loop_
_entity.id
_entity.type
_entity.pdbx_description
1 polymer ?
#
loop_
_entity_poly.entity_id
_entity_poly.type
_entity_poly.pdbx_seq_one_letter_code
_entity_poly.pdbx_strand_id
1 'polypeptide(L)'
;MIAWCLKALLSHWWRNPVQLFAYLAGLALATALWSGVQAINSEARASYDAAAKTLGEGQYDLLISKQGNRIPQDVYVLLRKSGWLVSPVIEARIDDVRLLGIDVVTSATALPNLANG
;
A
#
# COMPACT_ATOMS: atom_id res chain seq x y z
N MET A 1 28.53 -37.96 16.65
CA MET A 1 27.45 -38.46 15.77
C MET A 1 27.16 -37.51 14.61
N ILE A 2 26.88 -36.22 14.84
CA ILE A 2 26.61 -35.21 13.78
C ILE A 2 27.70 -35.12 12.70
N ALA A 3 28.99 -35.17 13.07
CA ALA A 3 30.10 -35.08 12.12
C ALA A 3 30.11 -36.22 11.07
N TRP A 4 29.67 -37.42 11.45
CA TRP A 4 29.59 -38.57 10.54
C TRP A 4 28.38 -38.45 9.60
N CYS A 5 27.25 -37.93 10.09
CA CYS A 5 26.10 -37.61 9.25
C CYS A 5 26.42 -36.51 8.22
N LEU A 6 27.11 -35.44 8.64
CA LEU A 6 27.56 -34.37 7.75
C LEU A 6 28.51 -34.90 6.67
N LYS A 7 29.46 -35.77 7.04
CA LYS A 7 30.35 -36.42 6.06
C LYS A 7 29.60 -37.32 5.08
N ALA A 8 28.62 -38.09 5.55
CA ALA A 8 27.81 -38.94 4.69
C ALA A 8 26.98 -38.11 3.69
N LEU A 9 26.37 -37.01 4.13
CA LEU A 9 25.72 -36.05 3.25
C LEU A 9 26.71 -35.47 2.24
N LEU A 10 27.85 -34.94 2.71
CA LEU A 10 28.83 -34.29 1.86
C LEU A 10 29.36 -35.25 0.77
N SER A 11 29.60 -36.53 1.13
CA SER A 11 29.99 -37.57 0.18
C SER A 11 28.92 -37.86 -0.87
N HIS A 12 27.64 -37.77 -0.52
CA HIS A 12 26.53 -37.95 -1.46
C HIS A 12 26.49 -36.80 -2.47
N TRP A 13 26.60 -35.56 -1.98
CA TRP A 13 26.58 -34.37 -2.83
C TRP A 13 27.79 -34.24 -3.76
N TRP A 14 28.96 -34.75 -3.32
CA TRP A 14 30.15 -34.76 -4.17
C TRP A 14 30.04 -35.73 -5.36
N ARG A 15 29.23 -36.79 -5.23
CA ARG A 15 28.89 -37.72 -6.33
C ARG A 15 27.74 -37.20 -7.21
N ASN A 16 26.86 -36.35 -6.69
CA ASN A 16 25.70 -35.79 -7.40
C ASN A 16 25.73 -34.24 -7.49
N PRO A 17 26.77 -33.64 -8.12
CA PRO A 17 26.96 -32.19 -8.12
C PRO A 17 25.85 -31.42 -8.87
N VAL A 18 25.26 -32.02 -9.90
CA VAL A 18 24.16 -31.40 -10.68
C VAL A 18 22.91 -31.24 -9.82
N GLN A 19 22.60 -32.24 -8.99
CA GLN A 19 21.45 -32.19 -8.09
C GLN A 19 21.64 -31.13 -7.00
N LEU A 20 22.86 -31.01 -6.44
CA LEU A 20 23.19 -29.94 -5.50
C LEU A 20 22.99 -28.56 -6.12
N PHE A 21 23.51 -28.37 -7.34
CA PHE A 21 23.36 -27.12 -8.07
C PHE A 21 21.89 -26.77 -8.29
N ALA A 22 21.06 -27.73 -8.70
CA ALA A 22 19.63 -27.50 -8.90
C ALA A 22 18.93 -27.04 -7.62
N TYR A 23 19.25 -27.63 -6.46
CA TYR A 23 18.67 -27.19 -5.19
C TYR A 23 19.14 -25.80 -4.76
N LEU A 24 20.44 -25.51 -4.89
CA LEU A 24 20.98 -24.19 -4.58
C LEU A 24 20.40 -23.12 -5.51
N ALA A 25 20.29 -23.42 -6.81
CA ALA A 25 19.67 -22.54 -7.78
C ALA A 25 18.19 -22.29 -7.45
N GLY A 26 17.42 -23.34 -7.12
CA GLY A 26 16.03 -23.20 -6.70
C GLY A 26 15.86 -22.33 -5.45
N LEU A 27 16.70 -22.54 -4.42
CA LEU A 27 16.67 -21.76 -3.18
C LEU A 27 17.06 -20.29 -3.43
N ALA A 28 18.10 -20.06 -4.23
CA ALA A 28 18.53 -18.72 -4.61
C ALA A 28 17.44 -17.99 -5.41
N LEU A 29 16.82 -18.66 -6.39
CA LEU A 29 15.73 -18.12 -7.19
C LEU A 29 14.50 -17.78 -6.33
N ALA A 30 14.10 -18.65 -5.40
CA ALA A 30 12.99 -18.37 -4.49
C ALA A 30 13.25 -17.13 -3.62
N THR A 31 14.48 -17.02 -3.09
CA THR A 31 14.89 -15.88 -2.24
C THR A 31 14.99 -14.58 -3.05
N ALA A 32 15.57 -14.66 -4.25
CA ALA A 32 15.69 -13.53 -5.16
C ALA A 32 14.31 -13.04 -5.63
N LEU A 33 13.39 -13.96 -5.92
CA LEU A 33 12.01 -13.62 -6.29
C LEU A 33 11.29 -12.92 -5.13
N TRP A 34 11.42 -13.44 -3.91
CA TRP A 34 10.87 -12.80 -2.71
C TRP A 34 11.37 -11.37 -2.54
N SER A 35 12.69 -11.18 -2.56
CA SER A 35 13.31 -9.86 -2.39
C SER A 35 12.98 -8.92 -3.57
N GLY A 36 12.94 -9.44 -4.79
CA GLY A 36 12.65 -8.67 -6.00
C GLY A 36 11.22 -8.15 -6.01
N VAL A 37 10.24 -8.99 -5.68
CA VAL A 37 8.83 -8.58 -5.58
C VAL A 37 8.66 -7.49 -4.52
N GLN A 38 9.34 -7.62 -3.37
CA GLN A 38 9.26 -6.61 -2.31
C GLN A 38 9.91 -5.29 -2.74
N ALA A 39 11.07 -5.32 -3.39
CA ALA A 39 11.77 -4.13 -3.89
C ALA A 39 10.95 -3.39 -4.96
N ILE A 40 10.36 -4.12 -5.91
CA ILE A 40 9.48 -3.54 -6.93
C ILE A 40 8.22 -2.97 -6.29
N ASN A 41 7.61 -3.68 -5.34
CA ASN A 41 6.42 -3.18 -4.67
C ASN A 41 6.69 -1.96 -3.78
N SER A 42 7.90 -1.83 -3.20
CA SER A 42 8.28 -0.60 -2.50
C SER A 42 8.50 0.56 -3.45
N GLU A 43 9.09 0.33 -4.63
CA GLU A 43 9.27 1.35 -5.65
C GLU A 43 7.92 1.83 -6.21
N ALA A 44 7.01 0.90 -6.47
CA ALA A 44 5.66 1.21 -6.91
C ALA A 44 4.91 2.04 -5.85
N ARG A 45 4.95 1.64 -4.57
CA ARG A 45 4.36 2.43 -3.47
C ARG A 45 4.97 3.81 -3.36
N ALA A 46 6.29 3.94 -3.46
CA ALA A 46 6.96 5.24 -3.42
C ALA A 46 6.54 6.14 -4.60
N SER A 47 6.39 5.58 -5.80
CA SER A 47 5.90 6.30 -6.99
C SER A 47 4.43 6.72 -6.85
N TYR A 48 3.58 5.85 -6.28
CA TYR A 48 2.19 6.21 -5.94
C TYR A 48 2.12 7.28 -4.85
N ASP A 49 2.95 7.20 -3.82
CA ASP A 49 3.01 8.20 -2.74
C ASP A 49 3.53 9.54 -3.28
N ALA A 50 4.50 9.51 -4.19
CA ALA A 50 5.00 10.70 -4.89
C ALA A 50 3.92 11.29 -5.81
N ALA A 51 3.21 10.47 -6.58
CA ALA A 51 2.08 10.91 -7.39
C ALA A 51 0.93 11.45 -6.53
N ALA A 52 0.62 10.82 -5.39
CA ALA A 52 -0.37 11.30 -4.44
C ALA A 52 0.08 12.61 -3.78
N LYS A 53 1.38 12.81 -3.56
CA LYS A 53 1.93 14.09 -3.11
C LYS A 53 1.86 15.15 -4.19
N THR A 54 2.13 14.84 -5.46
CA THR A 54 2.04 15.84 -6.54
C THR A 54 0.59 16.14 -6.95
N LEU A 55 -0.32 15.16 -6.92
CA LEU A 55 -1.76 15.38 -7.03
C LEU A 55 -2.33 16.05 -5.76
N GLY A 56 -1.67 15.91 -4.61
CA GLY A 56 -2.11 16.42 -3.31
C GLY A 56 -1.40 17.69 -2.83
N GLU A 57 -0.40 18.20 -3.55
CA GLU A 57 0.47 19.33 -3.15
C GLU A 57 -0.23 20.70 -3.20
N GLY A 58 -1.56 20.72 -3.15
CA GLY A 58 -2.28 21.96 -3.00
C GLY A 58 -3.79 21.87 -3.04
N GLN A 59 -4.43 20.85 -2.46
CA GLN A 59 -5.90 20.86 -2.42
C GLN A 59 -6.55 21.04 -1.04
N TYR A 60 -6.42 20.18 -0.02
CA TYR A 60 -7.17 20.42 1.25
C TYR A 60 -6.48 19.86 2.51
N ASP A 61 -6.60 20.57 3.64
CA ASP A 61 -6.22 20.06 4.96
C ASP A 61 -7.14 18.91 5.38
N LEU A 62 -6.55 17.74 5.66
CA LEU A 62 -7.31 16.54 6.04
C LEU A 62 -7.50 16.48 7.56
N LEU A 63 -8.75 16.58 8.00
CA LEU A 63 -9.12 16.40 9.40
C LEU A 63 -9.27 14.90 9.69
N ILE A 64 -8.34 14.33 10.46
CA ILE A 64 -8.36 12.93 10.88
C ILE A 64 -8.57 12.85 12.39
N SER A 65 -9.43 11.93 12.83
CA SER A 65 -9.62 11.66 14.26
C SER A 65 -8.37 11.06 14.89
N LYS A 66 -7.86 11.67 15.97
CA LYS A 66 -6.67 11.20 16.70
C LYS A 66 -6.82 9.81 17.33
N GLN A 67 -8.06 9.35 17.53
CA GLN A 67 -8.35 8.09 18.23
C GLN A 67 -8.86 7.01 17.27
N GLY A 68 -8.79 7.21 15.94
CA GLY A 68 -9.24 6.24 14.94
C GLY A 68 -10.76 6.06 14.84
N ASN A 69 -11.53 6.70 15.73
CA ASN A 69 -12.99 6.73 15.66
C ASN A 69 -13.47 7.74 14.62
N ARG A 70 -14.55 7.41 13.89
CA ARG A 70 -15.18 8.31 12.90
C ARG A 70 -15.41 9.70 13.49
N ILE A 71 -15.24 10.75 12.68
CA ILE A 71 -15.61 12.11 13.08
C ILE A 71 -17.14 12.14 13.21
N PRO A 72 -17.68 12.52 14.38
CA PRO A 72 -19.12 12.53 14.57
C PRO A 72 -19.75 13.67 13.75
N GLN A 73 -20.95 13.42 13.24
CA GLN A 73 -21.60 14.28 12.23
C GLN A 73 -21.87 15.70 12.74
N ASP A 74 -22.09 15.85 14.05
CA ASP A 74 -22.24 17.13 14.75
C ASP A 74 -21.01 18.04 14.57
N VAL A 75 -19.79 17.48 14.57
CA VAL A 75 -18.55 18.23 14.32
C VAL A 75 -18.49 18.74 12.88
N TYR A 76 -18.90 17.93 11.90
CA TYR A 76 -19.01 18.37 10.50
C TYR A 76 -20.00 19.54 10.36
N VAL A 77 -21.18 19.42 10.98
CA VAL A 77 -22.22 20.47 10.95
C VAL A 77 -21.72 21.74 11.61
N LEU A 78 -21.00 21.64 12.73
CA LEU A 78 -20.42 22.80 13.43
C LEU A 78 -19.40 23.52 12.53
N LEU A 79 -18.47 22.78 11.93
CA LEU A 79 -17.45 23.34 11.04
C LEU A 79 -18.07 24.08 9.86
N ARG A 80 -19.07 23.49 9.20
CA ARG A 80 -19.82 24.14 8.11
C ARG A 80 -20.55 25.39 8.57
N LYS A 81 -21.23 25.35 9.72
CA LYS A 81 -21.92 26.53 10.29
C LYS A 81 -20.96 27.65 10.68
N SER A 82 -19.73 27.31 11.08
CA SER A 82 -18.67 28.28 11.38
C SER A 82 -17.96 28.84 10.14
N GLY A 83 -18.44 28.54 8.94
CA GLY A 83 -17.92 29.09 7.68
C GLY A 83 -16.74 28.32 7.07
N TRP A 84 -16.34 27.18 7.65
CA TRP A 84 -15.24 26.38 7.11
C TRP A 84 -15.70 25.55 5.89
N LEU A 85 -14.88 25.56 4.85
CA LEU A 85 -15.09 24.79 3.62
C LEU A 85 -14.59 23.34 3.82
N VAL A 86 -15.33 22.57 4.60
CA VAL A 86 -15.06 21.15 4.85
C VAL A 86 -15.92 20.25 3.96
N SER A 87 -15.34 19.18 3.42
CA SER A 87 -16.04 18.15 2.65
C SER A 87 -16.01 16.82 3.41
N PRO A 88 -17.15 16.12 3.58
CA PRO A 88 -17.18 14.83 4.23
C PRO A 88 -16.64 13.75 3.28
N VAL A 89 -15.71 12.94 3.79
CA VAL A 89 -15.18 11.77 3.10
C VAL A 89 -15.46 10.54 3.94
N ILE A 90 -16.12 9.55 3.34
CA ILE A 90 -16.42 8.27 3.98
C ILE A 90 -15.56 7.20 3.32
N GLU A 91 -14.73 6.53 4.11
CA GLU A 91 -13.94 5.39 3.65
C GLU A 91 -14.51 4.09 4.20
N ALA A 92 -14.70 3.12 3.31
CA ALA A 92 -15.05 1.75 3.67
C ALA A 92 -14.15 0.77 2.91
N ARG A 93 -13.89 -0.38 3.52
CA ARG A 93 -13.19 -1.49 2.86
C ARG A 93 -14.13 -2.68 2.79
N ILE A 94 -14.34 -3.21 1.60
CA ILE A 94 -15.08 -4.44 1.35
C ILE A 94 -14.14 -5.38 0.63
N ASP A 95 -13.76 -6.47 1.28
CA ASP A 95 -12.72 -7.41 0.83
C ASP A 95 -11.41 -6.67 0.49
N ASP A 96 -10.96 -6.79 -0.76
CA ASP A 96 -9.76 -6.12 -1.27
C ASP A 96 -10.07 -4.80 -2.01
N VAL A 97 -11.32 -4.34 -1.94
CA VAL A 97 -11.78 -3.11 -2.58
C VAL A 97 -11.93 -2.00 -1.55
N ARG A 98 -11.30 -0.85 -1.82
CA ARG A 98 -11.47 0.39 -1.06
C ARG A 98 -12.57 1.24 -1.70
N LEU A 99 -13.59 1.57 -0.93
CA LEU A 99 -14.70 2.43 -1.32
C LEU A 99 -14.52 3.81 -0.68
N LEU A 100 -14.55 4.84 -1.52
CA LEU A 100 -14.49 6.24 -1.12
C LEU A 100 -15.81 6.91 -1.50
N GLY A 101 -16.59 7.29 -0.49
CA GLY A 101 -17.77 8.14 -0.64
C GLY A 101 -17.37 9.60 -0.44
N ILE A 102 -17.54 10.41 -1.49
CA ILE A 102 -17.36 11.87 -1.44
C ILE A 102 -18.69 12.56 -1.67
N ASP A 103 -18.93 13.67 -0.97
CA ASP A 103 -20.07 14.53 -1.26
C ASP A 103 -19.72 15.53 -2.37
N VAL A 104 -20.22 15.27 -3.57
CA VAL A 104 -19.97 16.08 -4.78
C VAL A 104 -20.39 17.55 -4.59
N VAL A 105 -21.41 17.84 -3.77
CA VAL A 105 -21.96 19.20 -3.58
C VAL A 105 -21.06 20.05 -2.68
N THR A 106 -20.27 19.41 -1.80
CA THR A 106 -19.34 20.11 -0.90
C THR A 106 -17.87 19.81 -1.18
N SER A 107 -17.58 18.84 -2.05
CA SER A 107 -16.24 18.54 -2.52
C SER A 107 -15.73 19.68 -3.41
N ALA A 108 -14.56 20.21 -3.08
CA ALA A 108 -13.96 21.26 -3.89
C ALA A 108 -13.27 20.73 -5.16
N THR A 109 -13.29 19.41 -5.38
CA THR A 109 -12.84 18.73 -6.61
C THR A 109 -13.96 18.57 -7.65
N ALA A 110 -15.24 18.62 -7.26
CA ALA A 110 -16.33 18.53 -8.22
C ALA A 110 -16.76 19.92 -8.70
N LEU A 111 -16.07 20.39 -9.74
CA LEU A 111 -16.53 21.24 -10.86
C LEU A 111 -15.41 22.20 -11.34
N PRO A 112 -14.48 21.72 -12.20
CA PRO A 112 -13.83 22.62 -13.17
C PRO A 112 -14.41 22.49 -14.60
N ASN A 113 -15.24 21.48 -14.90
CA ASN A 113 -15.52 21.10 -16.30
C ASN A 113 -16.99 20.85 -16.69
N LEU A 114 -17.98 21.33 -15.93
CA LEU A 114 -19.38 21.37 -16.40
C LEU A 114 -19.89 22.80 -16.71
N ALA A 115 -19.00 23.80 -16.69
CA ALA A 115 -19.33 25.18 -17.07
C ALA A 115 -18.90 25.55 -18.51
N ASN A 116 -18.27 24.62 -19.24
CA ASN A 116 -17.90 24.77 -20.64
C ASN A 116 -18.45 23.59 -21.45
N GLY A 117 -19.72 23.68 -21.81
CA GLY A 117 -20.43 22.75 -22.69
C GLY A 117 -21.77 23.35 -23.10
#